data_AF-A0AA96F744-F1
#
_entry.id   AF-A0AA96F744-F1
#
_cell.length_a   1.000
_cell.length_b   1.000
_cell.length_c   1.000
_cell.angle_alpha   90.00
_cell.angle_beta   90.00
_cell.angle_gamma   90.00
#
_symmetry.space_group_name_H-M   'P 1'
#
loop_
_entity.id
_entity.type
_entity.pdbx_description
1 polymer ?
#
loop_
_entity_poly.entity_id
_entity_poly.type
_entity_poly.pdbx_seq_one_letter_code
_entity_poly.pdbx_strand_id
1 'polypeptide(L)'
;MGIFTRPSLATRWPDLAKEFDLERNAPLTADDVSARSMKRVWWTSPTCGHSWQDSPRGRTGQTPRDCQVCGGGGSGFVPREPGAEASLNPGLRGGPIVP
;
A
#
# COMPACT_ATOMS: atom_id res chain seq x y z
N MET A 1 -17.13 23.76 5.57
CA MET A 1 -15.70 23.40 5.56
C MET A 1 -15.63 21.88 5.61
N GLY A 2 -15.39 21.22 4.48
CA GLY A 2 -15.24 19.77 4.45
C GLY A 2 -13.90 19.40 5.06
N ILE A 3 -13.90 18.60 6.11
CA ILE A 3 -12.68 18.04 6.66
C ILE A 3 -12.11 17.05 5.64
N PHE A 4 -11.11 17.46 4.89
CA PHE A 4 -10.30 16.54 4.07
C PHE A 4 -9.37 15.76 5.01
N THR A 5 -9.96 14.87 5.81
CA THR A 5 -9.17 13.91 6.59
C THR A 5 -8.47 13.01 5.58
N ARG A 6 -7.14 12.96 5.65
CA ARG A 6 -6.39 12.03 4.81
C ARG A 6 -6.67 10.63 5.34
N PRO A 7 -7.14 9.69 4.51
CA PRO A 7 -7.41 8.34 4.98
C PRO A 7 -6.12 7.71 5.51
N SER A 8 -6.26 7.00 6.64
CA SER A 8 -5.18 6.25 7.26
C SER A 8 -4.79 5.06 6.41
N LEU A 9 -3.59 4.51 6.64
CA LEU A 9 -3.09 3.33 5.95
C LEU A 9 -4.03 2.14 6.19
N ALA A 10 -4.46 1.92 7.44
CA ALA A 10 -5.39 0.86 7.80
C ALA A 10 -6.74 0.96 7.07
N THR A 11 -7.26 2.17 6.90
CA THR A 11 -8.53 2.41 6.20
C THR A 11 -8.42 2.10 4.71
N ARG A 12 -7.32 2.50 4.06
CA ARG A 12 -7.21 2.43 2.60
C ARG A 12 -6.52 1.17 2.10
N TRP A 13 -5.68 0.53 2.91
CA TRP A 13 -5.00 -0.73 2.58
C TRP A 13 -4.94 -1.64 3.81
N PRO A 14 -6.05 -2.33 4.14
CA PRO A 14 -6.12 -3.20 5.31
C PRO A 14 -5.16 -4.40 5.22
N ASP A 15 -4.88 -4.91 4.01
CA ASP A 15 -3.91 -6.00 3.83
C ASP A 15 -2.49 -5.56 4.14
N LEU A 16 -2.11 -4.35 3.72
CA LEU A 16 -0.82 -3.77 4.05
C LEU A 16 -0.70 -3.46 5.55
N ALA A 17 -1.79 -3.05 6.19
CA ALA A 17 -1.82 -2.82 7.64
C ALA A 17 -1.57 -4.09 8.48
N LYS A 18 -1.87 -5.29 7.96
CA LYS A 18 -1.53 -6.56 8.62
C LYS A 18 -0.02 -6.82 8.67
N GLU A 19 0.72 -6.25 7.71
CA GLU A 19 2.18 -6.36 7.65
C GLU A 19 2.87 -5.30 8.53
N PHE A 20 2.12 -4.38 9.12
CA PHE A 20 2.68 -3.33 9.96
C PHE A 20 3.08 -3.88 11.33
N ASP A 21 4.34 -3.68 11.70
CA ASP A 21 4.88 -4.17 12.97
C ASP A 21 4.55 -3.19 14.12
N LEU A 22 3.45 -3.40 14.82
CA LEU A 22 2.99 -2.52 15.91
C LEU A 22 3.98 -2.46 17.08
N GLU A 23 4.63 -3.58 17.40
CA GLU A 23 5.58 -3.66 18.52
C GLU A 23 6.83 -2.80 18.27
N ARG A 24 7.36 -2.83 17.04
CA ARG A 24 8.54 -2.04 16.67
C ARG A 24 8.24 -0.59 16.33
N ASN A 25 7.02 -0.30 15.87
CA ASN A 25 6.61 1.06 15.54
C ASN A 25 5.95 1.80 16.71
N ALA A 26 5.76 1.14 17.86
CA ALA A 26 5.16 1.75 19.04
C ALA A 26 5.84 3.10 19.38
N PRO A 27 5.07 4.16 19.66
CA PRO A 27 3.62 4.18 19.89
C PRO A 27 2.74 4.38 18.64
N LEU A 28 3.29 4.26 17.42
CA LEU A 28 2.55 4.51 16.18
C LEU A 28 1.76 3.28 15.72
N THR A 29 0.56 3.51 15.22
CA THR A 29 -0.26 2.47 14.59
C THR A 29 -0.41 2.69 13.08
N ALA A 30 -0.91 1.68 12.37
CA ALA A 30 -1.30 1.83 10.97
C ALA A 30 -2.45 2.84 10.76
N ASP A 31 -3.15 3.26 11.82
CA ASP A 31 -4.14 4.32 11.72
C ASP A 31 -3.50 5.73 11.81
N ASP A 32 -2.46 5.87 12.63
CA ASP A 32 -1.70 7.13 12.78
C ASP A 32 -0.89 7.49 11.52
N VAL A 33 -0.60 6.51 10.67
CA VAL A 33 0.23 6.69 9.48
C VAL A 33 -0.62 6.69 8.22
N SER A 34 -0.55 7.78 7.46
CA SER A 34 -1.16 7.84 6.12
C SER A 34 -0.29 7.08 5.11
N ALA A 35 -0.90 6.39 4.15
CA ALA A 35 -0.13 5.68 3.12
C ALA A 35 0.74 6.56 2.23
N ARG A 36 0.44 7.85 2.14
CA ARG A 36 1.30 8.81 1.42
C ARG A 36 2.46 9.31 2.28
N SER A 37 2.59 8.82 3.51
CA SER A 37 3.68 9.17 4.41
C SER A 37 5.01 8.63 3.90
N MET A 38 6.05 9.46 3.97
CA MET A 38 7.44 9.07 3.71
C MET A 38 8.14 8.57 4.97
N LYS A 39 7.43 8.53 6.12
CA LYS A 39 7.97 8.02 7.38
C LYS A 39 8.31 6.55 7.21
N ARG A 40 9.56 6.19 7.48
CA ARG A 40 10.00 4.80 7.51
C ARG A 40 9.38 4.13 8.73
N VAL A 41 8.64 3.06 8.48
CA VAL A 41 8.02 2.22 9.50
C VAL A 41 8.49 0.79 9.28
N TRP A 42 8.44 0.00 10.34
CA TRP A 42 8.75 -1.41 10.30
C TRP A 42 7.59 -2.20 9.70
N TRP A 43 7.92 -3.05 8.75
CA TRP A 43 7.04 -4.02 8.13
C TRP A 43 7.56 -5.40 8.42
N THR A 44 6.68 -6.38 8.52
CA THR A 44 7.00 -7.79 8.68
C THR A 44 6.24 -8.59 7.63
N SER A 45 6.96 -9.44 6.89
CA SER A 45 6.38 -10.21 5.79
C SER A 45 5.53 -11.32 6.38
N PRO A 46 4.27 -11.48 5.94
CA PRO A 46 3.43 -12.58 6.38
C PRO A 46 3.92 -13.93 5.84
N THR A 47 4.73 -13.93 4.77
CA THR A 47 5.24 -15.17 4.13
C THR A 47 6.55 -15.63 4.76
N CYS A 48 7.56 -14.76 4.84
CA CYS A 48 8.89 -15.14 5.35
C CYS A 48 9.16 -14.69 6.79
N GLY A 49 8.27 -13.92 7.42
CA GLY A 49 8.47 -13.39 8.78
C GLY A 49 9.63 -12.39 8.91
N HIS A 50 10.28 -12.03 7.80
CA HIS A 50 11.37 -11.07 7.80
C HIS A 50 10.83 -9.67 8.03
N SER A 51 11.48 -8.91 8.92
CA SER A 51 11.12 -7.52 9.14
C SER A 51 12.08 -6.57 8.41
N TRP A 52 11.53 -5.55 7.75
CA TRP A 52 12.30 -4.50 7.08
C TRP A 52 11.68 -3.12 7.32
N GLN A 53 12.43 -2.07 7.02
CA GLN A 53 11.94 -0.71 7.11
C GLN A 53 11.65 -0.14 5.72
N ASP A 54 10.44 0.36 5.51
CA ASP A 54 10.09 1.14 4.33
C ASP A 54 9.04 2.20 4.68
N SER A 55 8.87 3.16 3.79
CA SER A 55 7.79 4.12 3.85
C SER A 55 6.48 3.52 3.29
N PRO A 56 5.32 3.82 3.90
CA PRO A 56 4.02 3.47 3.32
C PRO A 56 3.87 3.95 1.88
N ARG A 57 4.38 5.15 1.56
CA ARG A 57 4.36 5.70 0.19
C ARG A 57 5.14 4.83 -0.80
N GLY A 58 6.22 4.21 -0.35
CA GLY A 58 7.01 3.27 -1.15
C GLY A 58 6.27 1.95 -1.38
N ARG A 59 5.46 1.50 -0.41
CA ARG A 59 4.64 0.28 -0.49
C ARG A 59 3.40 0.45 -1.36
N THR A 60 2.72 1.60 -1.28
CA THR A 60 1.51 1.88 -2.06
C THR A 60 1.79 2.57 -3.40
N GLY A 61 3.07 2.77 -3.74
CA GLY A 61 3.48 3.41 -4.99
C GLY A 61 3.42 2.47 -6.19
N GLN A 62 3.74 3.00 -7.37
CA GLN A 62 3.77 2.25 -8.64
C GLN A 62 4.82 1.12 -8.66
N THR A 63 5.84 1.22 -7.82
CA THR A 63 6.90 0.20 -7.67
C THR A 63 6.98 -0.17 -6.19
N PRO A 64 6.08 -1.04 -5.70
CA PRO A 64 6.07 -1.45 -4.31
C PRO A 64 7.41 -2.11 -3.98
N ARG A 65 8.01 -1.66 -2.88
CA ARG A 65 9.18 -2.34 -2.31
C ARG A 65 8.70 -3.41 -1.38
N ASP A 66 8.91 -4.65 -1.78
CA ASP A 66 8.54 -5.83 -1.03
C ASP A 66 9.73 -6.42 -0.30
N CYS A 67 9.43 -7.40 0.54
CA CYS A 67 10.46 -8.14 1.24
C CYS A 67 11.49 -8.71 0.26
N GLN A 68 12.73 -8.23 0.38
CA GLN A 68 13.86 -8.64 -0.44
C GLN A 68 14.19 -10.14 -0.29
N VAL A 69 13.88 -10.72 0.88
CA VAL A 69 14.07 -12.15 1.17
C VAL A 69 13.08 -13.00 0.37
N CYS A 70 11.85 -12.50 0.22
CA CYS A 70 10.80 -13.19 -0.51
C CYS A 70 10.81 -12.87 -2.03
N GLY A 71 11.84 -12.18 -2.56
CA GLY A 71 12.00 -11.93 -4.00
C GLY A 71 10.96 -10.99 -4.64
N GLY A 72 10.31 -10.14 -3.85
CA GLY A 72 9.31 -9.18 -4.34
C GLY A 72 7.85 -9.68 -4.31
N GLY A 73 7.60 -10.95 -3.97
CA GLY A 73 6.24 -11.52 -3.87
C GLY A 73 5.73 -11.72 -2.43
N GLY A 74 6.53 -11.38 -1.42
CA GLY A 74 6.32 -11.81 -0.03
C GLY A 74 5.17 -11.18 0.75
N SER A 75 4.38 -10.33 0.11
CA SER A 75 3.24 -9.64 0.71
C SER A 75 1.92 -10.05 0.05
N GLY A 76 1.95 -10.47 -1.23
CA GLY A 76 0.75 -10.61 -2.06
C GLY A 76 -0.01 -9.29 -2.27
N PHE A 77 0.44 -8.18 -1.67
CA PHE A 77 -0.16 -6.87 -1.80
C PHE A 77 0.11 -6.30 -3.20
N VAL A 78 -0.96 -6.18 -3.98
CA VAL A 78 -0.94 -5.42 -5.22
C VAL A 78 -1.42 -4.01 -4.88
N PRO A 79 -0.60 -2.95 -5.04
CA PRO A 79 -1.02 -1.58 -4.82
C PRO A 79 -2.00 -1.12 -5.91
N ARG A 80 -3.22 -1.64 -5.85
CA ARG A 80 -4.39 -1.08 -6.52
C ARG A 80 -5.02 -0.13 -5.53
N GLU A 81 -5.08 1.16 -5.83
CA GLU A 81 -5.75 2.10 -4.93
C GLU A 81 -7.26 1.77 -4.94
N PRO A 82 -7.87 1.30 -3.83
CA PRO A 82 -9.32 1.21 -3.78
C PRO A 82 -9.85 2.66 -3.86
N GLY A 83 -10.58 2.96 -4.94
CA GLY A 83 -11.06 4.31 -5.24
C GLY A 83 -10.40 5.04 -6.42
N ALA A 84 -9.39 4.47 -7.09
CA ALA A 84 -8.95 4.97 -8.42
C ALA A 84 -9.88 4.55 -9.57
N GLU A 85 -11.03 3.94 -9.25
CA GLU A 85 -12.10 3.63 -10.20
C GLU A 85 -13.04 4.82 -10.50
N ALA A 86 -12.89 5.96 -9.82
CA ALA A 86 -13.80 7.11 -10.01
C ALA A 86 -13.35 8.16 -11.05
N SER A 87 -12.35 7.88 -11.91
CA SER A 87 -12.02 8.75 -13.05
C SER A 87 -11.32 8.04 -14.23
N LEU A 88 -11.55 6.73 -14.38
CA LEU A 88 -11.31 6.12 -15.69
C LEU A 88 -12.44 6.58 -16.61
N ASN A 89 -12.16 7.58 -17.45
CA ASN A 89 -12.95 7.82 -18.66
C ASN A 89 -13.08 6.45 -19.38
N PRO A 90 -14.28 5.88 -19.57
CA PRO A 90 -14.43 4.57 -20.20
C PRO A 90 -14.16 4.57 -21.72
N GLY A 91 -13.47 5.59 -22.26
CA GLY A 91 -13.43 5.90 -23.68
C GLY A 91 -12.27 5.32 -24.49
N LEU A 92 -11.31 4.59 -23.92
CA LEU A 92 -10.19 4.03 -24.70
C LEU A 92 -10.10 2.51 -24.55
N ARG A 93 -11.19 1.82 -24.89
CA ARG A 93 -11.11 0.42 -25.34
C ARG A 93 -10.80 0.45 -26.84
N GLY A 94 -9.51 0.39 -27.17
CA GLY A 94 -9.08 -0.05 -28.50
C GLY A 94 -9.56 -1.48 -28.72
N GLY A 95 -10.70 -1.63 -29.40
CA GLY A 95 -11.12 -2.91 -29.96
C GLY A 95 -10.26 -3.25 -31.19
N PRO A 96 -10.10 -4.54 -31.52
CA PRO A 96 -9.40 -4.92 -32.74
C PRO A 96 -10.16 -4.37 -33.95
N ILE A 97 -9.43 -3.69 -34.85
CA ILE A 97 -9.92 -3.37 -36.18
C ILE A 97 -9.94 -4.68 -36.95
N VAL A 98 -11.14 -5.24 -37.14
CA VAL A 98 -11.37 -6.35 -38.07
C VAL A 98 -11.80 -5.75 -39.41
N PRO A 99 -11.22 -6.15 -40.56
CA PRO A 99 -11.81 -5.88 -41.87
C PRO A 99 -13.08 -6.73 -42.09
#